data_AF-A0A1F8CU31-F1
#
_entry.id   AF-A0A1F8CU31-F1
#
_cell.length_a   1.000
_cell.length_b   1.000
_cell.length_c   1.000
_cell.angle_alpha   90.00
_cell.angle_beta   90.00
_cell.angle_gamma   90.00
#
_symmetry.space_group_name_H-M   'P 1'
#
loop_
_entity.id
_entity.type
_entity.pdbx_description
1 polymer ?
#
loop_
_entity_poly.entity_id
_entity_poly.type
_entity_poly.pdbx_seq_one_letter_code
_entity_poly.pdbx_strand_id
1 'polypeptide(L)'
;MAATPLIFGRIQAPSAITGKYGDVQSGALGKFFNVIMNTLIVFGGIYALINFILAGYNFISAGNDPKKVTEAWAKIWQTVIGIFIMASTFLIAAIIGQLFFGDRMFLLSPTIPS
;
A
#
# COMPACT_ATOMS: atom_id res chain seq x y z
N MET A 1 10.46 36.70 -31.63
CA MET A 1 9.25 35.85 -31.64
C MET A 1 8.47 36.18 -30.38
N ALA A 2 7.35 36.87 -30.51
CA ALA A 2 6.59 37.45 -29.40
C ALA A 2 5.85 36.36 -28.61
N ALA A 3 5.96 36.40 -27.28
CA ALA A 3 5.23 35.53 -26.39
C ALA A 3 3.74 35.91 -26.44
N THR A 4 2.90 35.00 -26.94
CA THR A 4 1.43 35.12 -26.88
C THR A 4 0.97 35.28 -25.43
N PRO A 5 0.17 36.31 -25.10
CA PRO A 5 -0.35 36.48 -23.75
C PRO A 5 -1.32 35.34 -23.45
N LEU A 6 -1.01 34.57 -22.41
CA LEU A 6 -1.89 33.52 -21.91
C LEU A 6 -3.12 34.20 -21.26
N ILE A 7 -4.32 33.95 -21.80
CA ILE A 7 -5.61 34.51 -21.34
C ILE A 7 -5.97 34.00 -19.92
N PHE A 8 -5.33 32.92 -19.46
CA PHE A 8 -5.54 32.33 -18.14
C PHE A 8 -4.23 32.31 -17.35
N GLY A 9 -4.29 32.77 -16.09
CA GLY A 9 -3.19 32.68 -15.14
C GLY A 9 -2.92 31.24 -14.72
N ARG A 10 -1.65 30.90 -14.48
CA ARG A 10 -1.28 29.57 -13.95
C ARG A 10 -1.67 29.49 -12.48
N ILE A 11 -2.53 28.55 -12.14
CA ILE A 11 -2.80 28.19 -10.74
C ILE A 11 -1.59 27.41 -10.25
N GLN A 12 -0.63 28.11 -9.65
CA GLN A 12 0.52 27.47 -9.03
C GLN A 12 0.06 26.86 -7.71
N ALA A 13 0.11 25.53 -7.62
CA ALA A 13 -0.22 24.83 -6.39
C ALA A 13 0.71 25.32 -5.25
N PRO A 14 0.19 25.45 -4.01
CA PRO A 14 0.98 25.89 -2.86
C PRO A 14 2.26 25.06 -2.71
N SER A 15 3.38 25.72 -2.38
CA SER A 15 4.71 25.11 -2.32
C SER A 15 4.79 23.86 -1.43
N ALA A 16 3.96 23.79 -0.39
CA ALA A 16 3.85 22.62 0.49
C ALA A 16 3.37 21.33 -0.21
N ILE A 17 2.53 21.45 -1.24
CA ILE A 17 2.02 20.31 -2.00
C ILE A 17 2.96 19.98 -3.16
N THR A 18 3.44 21.00 -3.88
CA THR A 18 4.39 20.84 -4.98
C THR A 18 5.74 20.27 -4.51
N GLY A 19 6.21 20.63 -3.31
CA GLY A 19 7.45 20.10 -2.74
C GLY A 19 7.38 18.62 -2.30
N LYS A 20 6.18 18.13 -1.93
CA LYS A 20 6.00 16.76 -1.42
C LYS A 20 5.48 15.78 -2.48
N TYR A 21 4.61 16.25 -3.39
CA TYR A 21 3.96 15.40 -4.40
C TYR A 21 4.28 15.82 -5.84
N GLY A 22 4.74 17.04 -6.09
CA GLY A 22 4.97 17.56 -7.44
C GLY A 22 3.68 18.05 -8.10
N ASP A 23 3.74 18.32 -9.40
CA ASP A 23 2.57 18.70 -10.19
C ASP A 23 1.73 17.47 -10.58
N VAL A 24 0.44 17.66 -10.88
CA VAL A 24 -0.48 16.58 -11.30
C VAL A 24 0.05 15.91 -12.57
N GLN A 25 0.59 16.69 -13.50
CA GLN A 25 1.22 16.18 -14.72
C GLN A 25 2.48 15.35 -14.45
N SER A 26 3.15 15.54 -13.31
CA SER A 26 4.33 14.77 -12.90
C SER A 26 4.01 13.54 -12.05
N GLY A 27 2.72 13.16 -11.93
CA GLY A 27 2.31 11.97 -11.19
C GLY A 27 2.10 12.18 -9.69
N ALA A 28 1.76 13.40 -9.26
CA ALA A 28 1.43 13.69 -7.85
C ALA A 28 0.36 12.77 -7.27
N LEU A 29 -0.64 12.39 -8.08
CA LEU A 29 -1.69 11.44 -7.70
C LEU A 29 -1.13 10.04 -7.41
N GLY A 30 -0.16 9.57 -8.20
CA GLY A 30 0.52 8.30 -7.98
C GLY A 30 1.32 8.30 -6.68
N LYS A 31 2.05 9.39 -6.40
CA LYS A 31 2.79 9.55 -5.14
C LYS A 31 1.86 9.61 -3.92
N PHE A 32 0.74 10.30 -4.04
CA PHE A 32 -0.28 10.35 -2.98
C PHE A 32 -0.86 8.96 -2.69
N PHE A 33 -1.23 8.21 -3.75
CA PHE A 33 -1.74 6.85 -3.61
C PHE A 33 -0.70 5.92 -2.98
N ASN A 34 0.57 6.06 -3.35
CA ASN A 34 1.66 5.29 -2.76
C ASN A 34 1.78 5.52 -1.25
N VAL A 35 1.65 6.77 -0.77
CA VAL A 35 1.66 7.08 0.66
C VAL A 35 0.52 6.37 1.40
N ILE A 36 -0.69 6.36 0.81
CA ILE A 36 -1.84 5.66 1.39
C ILE A 36 -1.57 4.16 1.46
N MET A 37 -1.13 3.55 0.35
CA MET A 37 -0.84 2.12 0.29
C MET A 37 0.23 1.72 1.32
N ASN A 38 1.34 2.46 1.37
CA ASN A 38 2.40 2.20 2.34
C ASN A 38 1.88 2.31 3.79
N THR A 39 1.08 3.33 4.08
CA THR A 39 0.45 3.50 5.40
C THR A 39 -0.43 2.28 5.75
N LEU A 40 -1.29 1.84 4.83
CA LEU A 40 -2.14 0.66 5.04
C LEU A 40 -1.34 -0.62 5.28
N ILE A 41 -0.25 -0.83 4.54
CA ILE A 41 0.63 -1.99 4.71
C ILE A 41 1.28 -1.99 6.09
N VAL A 42 1.78 -0.84 6.55
CA VAL A 42 2.39 -0.71 7.89
C VAL A 42 1.35 -1.00 8.98
N PHE A 43 0.17 -0.38 8.91
CA PHE A 43 -0.92 -0.64 9.86
C PHE A 43 -1.37 -2.10 9.83
N GLY A 44 -1.53 -2.68 8.63
CA GLY A 44 -1.90 -4.07 8.45
C GLY A 44 -0.87 -5.04 9.03
N GLY A 45 0.43 -4.76 8.85
CA GLY A 45 1.52 -5.54 9.44
C GLY A 45 1.52 -5.51 10.96
N ILE A 46 1.34 -4.33 11.57
CA ILE A 46 1.24 -4.18 13.03
C ILE A 46 0.01 -4.93 13.57
N TYR A 47 -1.14 -4.76 12.91
CA TYR A 47 -2.37 -5.46 13.29
C TYR A 47 -2.22 -6.98 13.19
N ALA A 48 -1.59 -7.48 12.14
CA ALA A 48 -1.34 -8.90 11.97
C ALA A 48 -0.41 -9.45 13.06
N LEU A 49 0.65 -8.72 13.41
CA LEU A 49 1.57 -9.10 14.50
C LEU A 49 0.82 -9.23 15.84
N ILE A 50 0.00 -8.24 16.19
CA ILE A 50 -0.79 -8.26 17.44
C ILE A 50 -1.74 -9.45 17.46
N ASN A 51 -2.49 -9.68 16.38
CA ASN A 51 -3.41 -10.81 16.31
C ASN A 51 -2.69 -12.15 16.37
N PHE A 52 -1.52 -12.27 15.75
CA PHE A 52 -0.73 -13.49 15.79
C PHE A 52 -0.28 -13.81 17.22
N ILE A 53 0.21 -12.81 17.96
CA ILE A 53 0.61 -12.97 19.37
C ILE A 53 -0.61 -13.37 20.23
N LEU A 54 -1.74 -12.68 20.08
CA LEU A 54 -2.96 -12.99 20.83
C LEU A 54 -3.50 -14.38 20.51
N ALA A 55 -3.45 -14.79 19.24
CA ALA A 55 -3.88 -16.12 18.83
C ALA A 55 -2.96 -17.21 19.38
N GLY A 56 -1.64 -16.99 19.39
CA GLY A 56 -0.67 -17.88 20.03
C GLY A 56 -0.88 -18.02 21.54
N TYR A 57 -1.13 -16.91 22.24
CA TYR A 57 -1.47 -16.94 23.67
C TYR A 57 -2.77 -17.70 23.95
N ASN A 58 -3.81 -17.48 23.13
CA ASN A 58 -5.07 -18.21 23.24
C ASN A 58 -4.89 -19.71 22.96
N PHE A 59 -4.03 -20.07 22.00
CA PHE A 59 -3.72 -21.45 21.69
C PHE A 59 -3.01 -22.15 22.87
N ILE A 60 -2.02 -21.49 23.48
CA ILE A 60 -1.29 -22.03 24.65
C ILE A 60 -2.21 -22.15 25.87
N SER A 61 -3.08 -21.16 26.11
CA SER A 61 -3.99 -21.16 27.26
C SER A 61 -5.24 -22.05 27.10
N ALA A 62 -5.53 -22.52 25.88
CA ALA A 62 -6.66 -23.42 25.62
C ALA A 62 -6.53 -24.79 26.29
N GLY A 63 -5.30 -25.25 26.55
CA GLY A 63 -5.04 -26.52 27.24
C GLY A 63 -5.75 -27.70 26.58
N ASN A 64 -6.64 -28.36 27.33
CA ASN A 64 -7.41 -29.53 26.87
C ASN A 64 -8.83 -29.20 26.38
N ASP A 65 -9.21 -27.93 26.22
CA ASP A 65 -10.52 -27.55 25.67
C ASP A 65 -10.46 -27.52 24.13
N PRO A 66 -10.99 -28.53 23.42
CA PRO A 66 -10.90 -28.62 21.97
C PRO A 66 -11.63 -27.49 21.25
N LYS A 67 -12.64 -26.87 21.89
CA LYS A 67 -13.36 -25.74 21.31
C LYS A 67 -12.45 -24.50 21.25
N LYS A 68 -11.75 -24.20 22.34
CA LYS A 68 -10.81 -23.07 22.41
C LYS A 68 -9.61 -23.25 21.49
N VAL A 69 -9.10 -24.47 21.36
CA VAL A 69 -8.03 -24.79 20.40
C VAL A 69 -8.48 -24.51 18.96
N THR A 70 -9.69 -24.94 18.60
CA THR A 70 -10.26 -24.71 17.26
C THR A 70 -10.45 -23.22 16.97
N GLU A 71 -10.95 -22.46 17.95
CA GLU A 71 -11.12 -21.01 17.83
C GLU A 71 -9.77 -20.28 17.70
N ALA A 72 -8.77 -20.67 18.47
CA ALA A 72 -7.42 -20.11 18.37
C ALA A 72 -6.79 -20.42 17.00
N TRP A 73 -6.95 -21.65 16.51
CA TRP A 73 -6.47 -22.06 15.19
C TRP A 73 -7.14 -21.26 14.06
N ALA A 74 -8.45 -21.03 14.14
CA ALA A 74 -9.16 -20.20 13.18
C ALA A 74 -8.60 -18.77 13.14
N LYS A 75 -8.28 -18.18 14.29
CA LYS A 75 -7.66 -16.84 14.37
C LYS A 75 -6.26 -16.80 13.75
N ILE A 76 -5.44 -17.82 14.00
CA ILE A 76 -4.11 -17.94 13.37
C ILE A 76 -4.28 -17.98 11.84
N TRP A 77 -5.16 -18.84 11.34
CA TRP A 77 -5.35 -19.00 9.89
C TRP A 77 -5.87 -17.73 9.23
N GLN A 78 -6.83 -17.04 9.84
CA GLN A 78 -7.33 -15.75 9.36
C GLN A 78 -6.21 -14.70 9.30
N THR A 79 -5.34 -14.66 10.30
CA THR A 79 -4.19 -13.76 10.31
C THR A 79 -3.20 -14.08 9.20
N VAL A 80 -2.88 -15.36 9.00
CA VAL A 80 -1.99 -15.82 7.92
C VAL A 80 -2.55 -15.49 6.55
N ILE A 81 -3.84 -15.73 6.32
CA ILE A 81 -4.51 -15.35 5.06
C ILE A 81 -4.45 -13.84 4.85
N GLY A 82 -4.71 -13.04 5.89
CA GLY A 82 -4.62 -11.59 5.82
C GLY A 82 -3.23 -11.11 5.37
N ILE A 83 -2.17 -11.65 5.96
CA ILE A 83 -0.78 -11.35 5.57
C ILE A 83 -0.52 -11.81 4.14
N PHE A 84 -0.96 -13.00 3.77
CA PHE A 84 -0.77 -13.55 2.42
C PHE A 84 -1.43 -12.69 1.35
N ILE A 85 -2.65 -12.20 1.60
CA ILE A 85 -3.36 -11.29 0.71
C ILE A 85 -2.59 -9.97 0.59
N MET A 86 -2.12 -9.39 1.70
CA MET A 86 -1.32 -8.17 1.68
C MET A 86 -0.03 -8.34 0.85
N ALA A 87 0.68 -9.46 1.01
CA ALA A 87 1.87 -9.77 0.21
C ALA A 87 1.53 -9.95 -1.29
N SER A 88 0.39 -10.58 -1.58
CA SER A 88 -0.08 -10.82 -2.96
C SER A 88 -0.47 -9.53 -3.68
N THR A 89 -0.86 -8.47 -2.96
CA THR A 89 -1.14 -7.16 -3.55
C THR A 89 0.04 -6.62 -4.35
N PHE A 90 1.28 -6.82 -3.89
CA PHE A 90 2.47 -6.39 -4.63
C PHE A 90 2.66 -7.16 -5.94
N LEU A 91 2.37 -8.47 -5.92
CA LEU A 91 2.42 -9.30 -7.12
C LEU A 91 1.38 -8.85 -8.14
N ILE A 92 0.14 -8.61 -7.70
CA ILE A 92 -0.94 -8.11 -8.55
C ILE A 92 -0.58 -6.72 -9.10
N ALA A 93 -0.06 -5.83 -8.26
CA ALA A 93 0.39 -4.50 -8.68
C ALA A 93 1.50 -4.57 -9.74
N ALA A 94 2.45 -5.50 -9.61
CA ALA A 94 3.51 -5.69 -10.60
C ALA A 94 2.97 -6.20 -11.95
N ILE A 95 1.99 -7.12 -11.93
CA ILE A 95 1.34 -7.64 -13.14
C ILE A 95 0.55 -6.53 -13.85
N ILE A 96 -0.22 -5.75 -13.09
CA ILE A 96 -0.97 -4.60 -13.63
C ILE A 96 -0.01 -3.54 -14.17
N GLY A 97 1.07 -3.25 -13.43
CA GLY A 97 2.13 -2.33 -13.87
C GLY A 97 2.71 -2.73 -15.22
N GLN A 98 3.03 -4.01 -15.39
CA GLN A 98 3.51 -4.55 -16.66
C GLN A 98 2.50 -4.43 -17.80
N LEU A 99 1.22 -4.70 -17.53
CA LEU A 99 0.19 -4.72 -18.57
C LEU A 99 -0.15 -3.32 -19.09
N PHE A 100 -0.18 -2.31 -18.20
CA PHE A 100 -0.59 -0.96 -18.56
C PHE A 100 0.58 -0.01 -18.87
N PHE A 101 1.74 -0.22 -18.25
CA PHE A 101 2.90 0.68 -18.38
C PHE A 101 4.11 0.02 -19.06
N GLY A 102 4.02 -1.25 -19.46
CA GLY A 102 5.10 -1.99 -20.11
C GLY A 102 6.29 -2.31 -19.20
N ASP A 103 6.27 -1.84 -17.95
CA ASP A 103 7.34 -2.00 -16.98
C ASP A 103 6.77 -2.53 -15.65
N ARG A 104 7.25 -3.72 -15.26
CA ARG A 104 6.90 -4.39 -13.99
C ARG A 104 7.25 -3.55 -12.77
N MET A 105 8.21 -2.64 -12.91
CA MET A 105 8.82 -1.93 -11.80
C MET A 105 8.38 -0.48 -11.69
N PHE A 106 7.58 0.04 -12.62
CA PHE A 106 7.18 1.46 -12.63
C PHE A 106 6.42 1.90 -11.37
N LEU A 107 5.62 1.02 -10.77
CA LEU A 107 4.88 1.31 -9.53
C LEU A 107 5.72 1.11 -8.25
N LEU A 108 6.81 0.35 -8.33
CA LEU A 108 7.66 -0.01 -7.18
C LEU A 108 8.97 0.80 -7.15
N SER A 109 9.42 1.30 -8.30
CA SER A 109 10.48 2.29 -8.48
C SER A 109 10.19 3.10 -9.76
N PRO A 110 9.45 4.21 -9.68
CA PRO A 110 9.20 5.06 -10.84
C PRO A 110 10.52 5.72 -11.27
N THR A 111 11.23 5.09 -12.21
CA THR A 111 12.34 5.72 -12.93
C THR A 111 11.74 6.42 -14.13
N ILE A 112 11.86 7.74 -14.16
CA ILE A 112 11.44 8.55 -15.31
C ILE A 112 12.60 8.46 -16.31
N PRO A 113 12.40 7.92 -17.52
CA PRO A 113 13.41 8.04 -18.56
C PRO A 113 13.53 9.53 -18.93
N SER A 114 14.77 10.01 -18.97
CA SER A 114 15.18 11.35 -19.41
C SER A 114 14.74 11.64 -20.84
#